data_AF-A0A355B4X2-F1
#
_entry.id   AF-A0A355B4X2-F1
#
_cell.length_a   1.000
_cell.length_b   1.000
_cell.length_c   1.000
_cell.angle_alpha   90.00
_cell.angle_beta   90.00
_cell.angle_gamma   90.00
#
_symmetry.space_group_name_H-M   'P 1'
#
loop_
_entity.id
_entity.type
_entity.pdbx_description
1 polymer ?
#
loop_
_entity_poly.entity_id
_entity_poly.type
_entity_poly.pdbx_seq_one_letter_code
_entity_poly.pdbx_strand_id
1 'polypeptide(L)'
;MEAGRVWFLAVWRSPIGTAALYGSLLTHAALAFYSLYRQRSLRMPAWEAAQLILGFTIPLFLIAHVVGTRFAYEWFGSVDSYSRAIYLYWVAVPAIGAKQAILLTIAWTHGCVGLHYWLRLKSWYPKCFPLLFAVAFLVGVLRCLGFTQAGREVSRLVQIPDWTETEAYGPGREQRAVIERMRDMLWYGYATLLVLVLAARAVRCVIESRGRTVRITYPGGREVAAPVGITVLEASRMAGIAHASVCGGRGRCSTCRIRVIGGLEDLPPAAPAEQRVLDRIAAPPNVRLACHLRPEGGCPCCRFSPRMRRRARARRSRGTRRARSGRARCCSPTSAASRASRRGNSPTTWCSS
;
A
#
# COMPACT_ATOMS: atom_id res chain seq x y z
N MET A 1 28.96 13.88 -14.15
CA MET A 1 28.51 12.99 -13.06
C MET A 1 29.57 12.87 -11.97
N GLU A 2 30.85 12.62 -12.31
CA GLU A 2 31.94 12.52 -11.31
C GLU A 2 32.08 13.75 -10.40
N ALA A 3 32.01 14.98 -10.93
CA ALA A 3 32.06 16.19 -10.10
C ALA A 3 30.94 16.22 -9.03
N GLY A 4 29.74 15.74 -9.37
CA GLY A 4 28.63 15.63 -8.42
C GLY A 4 28.83 14.52 -7.37
N ARG A 5 29.60 13.48 -7.71
CA ARG A 5 29.97 12.38 -6.80
C ARG A 5 30.69 12.90 -5.56
N VAL A 6 31.60 13.85 -5.73
CA VAL A 6 32.41 14.41 -4.64
C VAL A 6 31.50 14.99 -3.55
N TRP A 7 30.55 15.83 -3.94
CA TRP A 7 29.56 16.40 -3.03
C TRP A 7 28.64 15.34 -2.42
N PHE A 8 28.19 14.38 -3.22
CA PHE A 8 27.37 13.27 -2.74
C PHE A 8 28.09 12.46 -1.65
N LEU A 9 29.36 12.10 -1.88
CA LEU A 9 30.17 11.35 -0.93
C LEU A 9 30.50 12.18 0.32
N ALA A 10 30.81 13.47 0.17
CA ALA A 10 31.08 14.36 1.30
C ALA A 10 29.91 14.40 2.29
N VAL A 11 28.67 14.44 1.79
CA VAL A 11 27.47 14.41 2.64
C VAL A 11 27.28 13.02 3.27
N TRP A 12 27.20 11.98 2.45
CA TRP A 12 26.74 10.66 2.92
C TRP A 12 27.81 9.80 3.57
N ARG A 13 29.10 10.07 3.32
CA ARG A 13 30.22 9.43 4.03
C ARG A 13 30.69 10.21 5.24
N SER A 14 30.10 11.36 5.54
CA SER A 14 30.30 12.01 6.85
C SER A 14 29.74 11.12 7.97
N PRO A 15 30.30 11.18 9.20
CA PRO A 15 29.77 10.43 10.34
C PRO A 15 28.28 10.69 10.59
N ILE A 16 27.87 11.96 10.47
CA ILE A 16 26.47 12.39 10.66
C ILE A 16 25.58 11.82 9.55
N GLY A 17 25.98 11.95 8.29
CA GLY A 17 25.23 11.41 7.15
C GLY A 17 25.10 9.89 7.20
N THR A 18 26.19 9.21 7.57
CA THR A 18 26.24 7.76 7.78
C THR A 18 25.28 7.33 8.90
N ALA A 19 25.35 7.98 10.07
CA ALA A 19 24.47 7.67 11.19
C ALA A 19 22.99 7.91 10.85
N ALA A 20 22.67 9.03 10.18
CA ALA A 20 21.31 9.34 9.75
C ALA A 20 20.78 8.32 8.72
N LEU A 21 21.59 7.96 7.73
CA LEU A 21 21.21 7.00 6.69
C LEU A 21 20.96 5.61 7.26
N TYR A 22 21.91 5.04 8.00
CA TYR A 22 21.76 3.68 8.53
C TYR A 22 20.77 3.63 9.69
N GLY A 23 20.70 4.65 10.54
CA GLY A 23 19.71 4.74 11.61
C GLY A 23 18.28 4.80 11.05
N SER A 24 18.05 5.61 10.01
CA SER A 24 16.74 5.68 9.36
C SER A 24 16.40 4.38 8.61
N LEU A 25 17.35 3.78 7.89
CA LEU A 25 17.16 2.51 7.18
C LEU A 25 16.83 1.37 8.14
N LEU A 26 17.59 1.22 9.23
CA LEU A 26 17.38 0.18 10.23
C LEU A 26 16.03 0.36 10.94
N THR A 27 15.73 1.58 11.37
CA THR A 27 14.45 1.90 12.01
C THR A 27 13.28 1.62 11.06
N HIS A 28 13.41 2.03 9.79
CA HIS A 28 12.40 1.79 8.76
C HIS A 28 12.18 0.29 8.52
N ALA A 29 13.25 -0.48 8.36
CA ALA A 29 13.20 -1.92 8.16
C ALA A 29 12.60 -2.64 9.39
N ALA A 30 13.03 -2.29 10.60
CA ALA A 30 12.50 -2.86 11.83
C ALA A 30 10.99 -2.60 11.97
N LEU A 31 10.54 -1.37 11.70
CA LEU A 31 9.12 -1.03 11.70
C LEU A 31 8.34 -1.75 10.60
N ALA A 32 8.95 -2.01 9.43
CA ALA A 32 8.33 -2.77 8.35
C ALA A 32 8.12 -4.24 8.74
N PHE A 33 9.14 -4.91 9.31
CA PHE A 33 9.02 -6.26 9.84
C PHE A 33 8.02 -6.35 11.00
N TYR A 34 8.07 -5.40 11.94
CA TYR A 34 7.10 -5.32 13.03
C TYR A 34 5.66 -5.13 12.51
N SER A 35 5.48 -4.28 11.50
CA SER A 35 4.19 -4.09 10.83
C SER A 35 3.72 -5.39 10.17
N LEU A 36 4.59 -6.12 9.46
CA LEU A 36 4.26 -7.40 8.83
C LEU A 36 3.88 -8.45 9.88
N TYR A 37 4.67 -8.57 10.95
CA TYR A 37 4.41 -9.48 12.07
C TYR A 37 3.05 -9.19 12.71
N ARG A 38 2.72 -7.92 12.94
CA ARG A 38 1.48 -7.51 13.61
C ARG A 38 0.20 -7.73 12.80
N GLN A 39 0.27 -7.79 11.47
CA GLN A 39 -0.90 -7.96 10.64
C GLN A 39 -1.54 -9.34 10.80
N ARG A 40 -2.76 -9.40 11.35
CA ARG A 40 -3.52 -10.65 11.53
C ARG A 40 -4.11 -11.20 10.23
N SER A 41 -4.36 -10.36 9.23
CA SER A 41 -4.86 -10.78 7.92
C SER A 41 -4.02 -10.19 6.78
N LEU A 42 -3.68 -11.01 5.79
CA LEU A 42 -3.06 -10.57 4.53
C LEU A 42 -4.11 -10.17 3.48
N ARG A 43 -5.41 -10.19 3.82
CA ARG A 43 -6.47 -9.64 2.97
C ARG A 43 -6.43 -8.12 3.05
N MET A 44 -5.77 -7.52 2.08
CA MET A 44 -5.55 -6.08 2.00
C MET A 44 -5.88 -5.55 0.60
N PRO A 45 -6.16 -4.25 0.44
CA PRO A 45 -6.30 -3.67 -0.89
C PRO A 45 -4.99 -3.79 -1.69
N ALA A 46 -5.10 -3.91 -3.02
CA ALA A 46 -3.95 -4.15 -3.91
C ALA A 46 -2.79 -3.16 -3.71
N TRP A 47 -3.08 -1.89 -3.40
CA TRP A 47 -2.04 -0.89 -3.16
C TRP A 47 -1.27 -1.12 -1.84
N GLU A 48 -1.92 -1.65 -0.78
CA GLU A 48 -1.23 -2.03 0.48
C GLU A 48 -0.30 -3.20 0.19
N ALA A 49 -0.76 -4.18 -0.59
CA ALA A 49 0.04 -5.33 -0.99
C ALA A 49 1.24 -4.90 -1.85
N ALA A 50 1.02 -4.05 -2.85
CA ALA A 50 2.09 -3.53 -3.69
C ALA A 50 3.18 -2.80 -2.88
N GLN A 51 2.79 -1.96 -1.91
CA GLN A 51 3.77 -1.26 -1.07
C GLN A 51 4.63 -2.22 -0.25
N LEU A 52 4.03 -3.27 0.33
CA LEU A 52 4.75 -4.28 1.09
C LEU A 52 5.66 -5.12 0.20
N ILE A 53 5.15 -5.58 -0.95
CA ILE A 53 5.94 -6.37 -1.90
C ILE A 53 7.15 -5.56 -2.37
N LEU A 54 6.93 -4.34 -2.89
CA LEU A 54 8.03 -3.47 -3.32
C LEU A 54 9.02 -3.21 -2.18
N GLY A 55 8.52 -2.95 -0.96
CA GLY A 55 9.36 -2.71 0.22
C GLY A 55 10.27 -3.88 0.58
N PHE A 56 9.72 -5.10 0.64
CA PHE A 56 10.51 -6.30 0.98
C PHE A 56 11.32 -6.84 -0.22
N THR A 57 11.02 -6.43 -1.45
CA THR A 57 11.88 -6.72 -2.61
C THR A 57 13.12 -5.83 -2.65
N ILE A 58 13.06 -4.58 -2.17
CA ILE A 58 14.21 -3.65 -2.21
C ILE A 58 15.48 -4.26 -1.58
N PRO A 59 15.47 -4.77 -0.34
CA PRO A 59 16.68 -5.34 0.26
C PRO A 59 17.31 -6.47 -0.55
N LEU A 60 16.50 -7.32 -1.20
CA LEU A 60 17.00 -8.44 -2.01
C LEU A 60 17.91 -7.98 -3.16
N PHE A 61 17.64 -6.81 -3.72
CA PHE A 61 18.47 -6.20 -4.76
C PHE A 61 19.53 -5.24 -4.17
N LEU A 62 19.16 -4.50 -3.14
CA LEU A 62 20.00 -3.46 -2.53
C LEU A 62 21.25 -4.03 -1.85
N ILE A 63 21.19 -5.24 -1.29
CA ILE A 63 22.34 -5.88 -0.63
C ILE A 63 23.54 -5.96 -1.58
N ALA A 64 23.34 -6.43 -2.82
CA ALA A 64 24.43 -6.53 -3.79
C ALA A 64 25.03 -5.16 -4.15
N HIS A 65 24.18 -4.13 -4.25
CA HIS A 65 24.62 -2.76 -4.51
C HIS A 65 25.46 -2.20 -3.34
N VAL A 66 24.98 -2.35 -2.09
CA VAL A 66 25.68 -1.83 -0.90
C VAL A 66 27.01 -2.55 -0.67
N VAL A 67 27.04 -3.87 -0.84
CA VAL A 67 28.26 -4.68 -0.68
C VAL A 67 29.28 -4.38 -1.77
N GLY A 68 28.84 -4.22 -3.02
CA GLY A 68 29.71 -3.90 -4.15
C GLY A 68 30.20 -2.45 -4.23
N THR A 69 29.68 -1.55 -3.40
CA THR A 69 30.08 -0.13 -3.35
C THR A 69 30.66 0.21 -1.99
N ARG A 70 29.81 0.47 -1.00
CA ARG A 70 30.20 0.91 0.34
C ARG A 70 31.20 -0.01 1.02
N PHE A 71 30.93 -1.32 1.08
CA PHE A 71 31.81 -2.25 1.75
C PHE A 71 33.11 -2.49 0.96
N ALA A 72 33.03 -2.52 -0.37
CA ALA A 72 34.22 -2.59 -1.21
C ALA A 72 35.16 -1.39 -0.98
N TYR A 73 34.60 -0.19 -0.84
CA TYR A 73 35.36 1.01 -0.47
C TYR A 73 35.95 0.91 0.95
N GLU A 74 35.14 0.61 1.96
CA GLU A 74 35.60 0.61 3.37
C GLU A 74 36.64 -0.47 3.67
N TRP A 75 36.52 -1.67 3.06
CA TRP A 75 37.41 -2.78 3.38
C TRP A 75 38.63 -2.87 2.46
N PHE A 76 38.50 -2.44 1.21
CA PHE A 76 39.54 -2.62 0.20
C PHE A 76 40.00 -1.31 -0.45
N GLY A 77 39.51 -0.15 0.01
CA GLY A 77 39.85 1.14 -0.58
C GLY A 77 39.38 1.31 -2.03
N SER A 78 38.44 0.48 -2.49
CA SER A 78 37.99 0.49 -3.89
C SER A 78 37.36 1.83 -4.27
N VAL A 79 37.68 2.34 -5.45
CA VAL A 79 37.11 3.61 -5.92
C VAL A 79 35.76 3.34 -6.61
N ASP A 80 34.70 3.90 -6.02
CA ASP A 80 33.33 3.83 -6.54
C ASP A 80 33.07 4.86 -7.66
N SER A 81 33.86 4.88 -8.75
CA SER A 81 33.61 5.82 -9.86
C SER A 81 32.32 5.47 -10.61
N TYR A 82 31.57 6.50 -11.03
CA TYR A 82 30.41 6.31 -11.90
C TYR A 82 30.82 5.73 -13.24
N SER A 83 31.93 6.20 -13.82
CA SER A 83 32.49 5.65 -15.06
C SER A 83 32.70 4.13 -14.97
N ARG A 84 33.36 3.64 -13.91
CA ARG A 84 33.57 2.21 -13.65
C ARG A 84 32.26 1.47 -13.36
N ALA A 85 31.36 2.05 -12.57
CA ALA A 85 30.08 1.43 -12.28
C ALA A 85 29.22 1.28 -13.55
N ILE A 86 29.19 2.30 -14.41
CA ILE A 86 28.47 2.28 -15.69
C ILE A 86 29.12 1.28 -16.63
N TYR A 87 30.46 1.22 -16.71
CA TYR A 87 31.14 0.17 -17.46
C TYR A 87 30.71 -1.23 -17.02
N LEU A 88 30.71 -1.49 -15.71
CA LEU A 88 30.27 -2.78 -15.17
C LEU A 88 28.81 -3.08 -15.54
N TYR A 89 27.92 -2.08 -15.41
CA TYR A 89 26.49 -2.22 -15.61
C TYR A 89 26.05 -2.28 -17.07
N TRP A 90 26.79 -1.65 -17.98
CA TRP A 90 26.37 -1.47 -19.37
C TRP A 90 27.20 -2.30 -20.35
N VAL A 91 28.50 -2.45 -20.09
CA VAL A 91 29.44 -3.11 -21.02
C VAL A 91 29.84 -4.49 -20.49
N ALA A 92 30.41 -4.57 -19.30
CA ALA A 92 31.02 -5.81 -18.82
C ALA A 92 29.99 -6.87 -18.40
N VAL A 93 28.97 -6.49 -17.61
CA VAL A 93 27.94 -7.41 -17.13
C VAL A 93 26.55 -6.74 -17.16
N PRO A 94 25.92 -6.64 -18.35
CA PRO A 94 24.63 -5.97 -18.54
C PRO A 94 23.50 -6.46 -17.62
N ALA A 95 23.54 -7.74 -17.22
CA ALA A 95 22.59 -8.32 -16.29
C ALA A 95 22.61 -7.62 -14.90
N ILE A 96 23.77 -7.16 -14.43
CA ILE A 96 23.87 -6.40 -13.17
C ILE A 96 23.26 -5.00 -13.37
N GLY A 97 23.51 -4.36 -14.51
CA GLY A 97 22.89 -3.07 -14.83
C GLY A 97 21.38 -3.14 -14.90
N ALA A 98 20.82 -4.20 -15.51
CA ALA A 98 19.39 -4.43 -15.52
C ALA A 98 18.82 -4.58 -14.10
N LYS A 99 19.47 -5.36 -13.23
CA LYS A 99 19.09 -5.48 -11.81
C LYS A 99 19.14 -4.12 -11.10
N GLN A 100 20.14 -3.30 -11.36
CA GLN A 100 20.27 -1.97 -10.76
C GLN A 100 19.17 -1.00 -11.25
N ALA A 101 18.84 -1.03 -12.55
CA ALA A 101 17.74 -0.23 -13.11
C ALA A 101 16.37 -0.65 -12.55
N ILE A 102 16.16 -1.96 -12.35
CA ILE A 102 14.98 -2.52 -11.70
C ILE A 102 14.91 -2.05 -10.23
N LEU A 103 16.00 -2.22 -9.46
CA LEU A 103 16.07 -1.74 -8.07
C LEU A 103 15.73 -0.27 -7.96
N LEU A 104 16.33 0.57 -8.81
CA LEU A 104 16.10 2.00 -8.84
C LEU A 104 14.62 2.31 -9.11
N THR A 105 13.96 1.57 -10.02
CA THR A 105 12.51 1.68 -10.31
C THR A 105 11.63 1.25 -9.14
N ILE A 106 11.95 0.11 -8.51
CA ILE A 106 11.23 -0.39 -7.34
C ILE A 106 11.35 0.60 -6.18
N ALA A 107 12.58 1.03 -5.85
CA ALA A 107 12.85 1.94 -4.74
C ALA A 107 12.16 3.31 -4.92
N TRP A 108 12.22 3.88 -6.12
CA TRP A 108 11.55 5.15 -6.42
C TRP A 108 10.02 5.03 -6.32
N THR A 109 9.46 3.95 -6.86
CA THR A 109 8.01 3.69 -6.79
C THR A 109 7.57 3.49 -5.34
N HIS A 110 8.30 2.68 -4.57
CA HIS A 110 8.06 2.48 -3.14
C HIS A 110 8.09 3.80 -2.36
N GLY A 111 9.08 4.65 -2.62
CA GLY A 111 9.20 5.98 -2.03
C GLY A 111 8.02 6.88 -2.40
N CYS A 112 7.67 6.97 -3.69
CA CYS A 112 6.56 7.78 -4.18
C CYS A 112 5.21 7.35 -3.60
N VAL A 113 4.93 6.04 -3.56
CA VAL A 113 3.69 5.50 -2.98
C VAL A 113 3.63 5.75 -1.47
N GLY A 114 4.75 5.56 -0.75
CA GLY A 114 4.84 5.86 0.67
C GLY A 114 4.60 7.33 0.98
N LEU A 115 5.23 8.22 0.21
CA LEU A 115 5.07 9.67 0.33
C LEU A 115 3.64 10.11 0.01
N HIS A 116 3.08 9.64 -1.11
CA HIS A 116 1.67 9.88 -1.47
C HIS A 116 0.72 9.44 -0.36
N TYR A 117 0.98 8.26 0.20
CA TYR A 117 0.16 7.70 1.27
C TYR A 117 0.15 8.56 2.55
N TRP A 118 1.30 9.16 2.88
CA TRP A 118 1.40 10.09 4.00
C TRP A 118 0.75 11.45 3.69
N LEU A 119 1.08 12.03 2.53
CA LEU A 119 0.68 13.39 2.17
C LEU A 119 -0.80 13.52 1.79
N ARG A 120 -1.47 12.45 1.31
CA ARG A 120 -2.90 12.51 0.93
C ARG A 120 -3.87 12.86 2.05
N LEU A 121 -3.40 12.83 3.31
CA LEU A 121 -4.16 13.26 4.47
C LEU A 121 -4.04 14.77 4.74
N LYS A 122 -3.12 15.47 4.06
CA LYS A 122 -2.91 16.91 4.17
C LYS A 122 -3.84 17.62 3.17
N SER A 123 -4.49 18.70 3.63
CA SER A 123 -5.49 19.44 2.84
C SER A 123 -4.93 20.10 1.58
N TRP A 124 -3.65 20.49 1.59
CA TRP A 124 -2.97 21.10 0.45
C TRP A 124 -2.57 20.10 -0.63
N TYR A 125 -2.31 18.84 -0.27
CA TYR A 125 -1.72 17.86 -1.17
C TYR A 125 -2.58 17.53 -2.40
N PRO A 126 -3.91 17.36 -2.31
CA PRO A 126 -4.74 17.13 -3.49
C PRO A 126 -4.63 18.24 -4.54
N LYS A 127 -4.39 19.49 -4.12
CA LYS A 127 -4.22 20.64 -5.03
C LYS A 127 -2.89 20.57 -5.76
N CYS A 128 -1.81 20.19 -5.07
CA CYS A 128 -0.46 20.09 -5.65
C CYS A 128 -0.16 18.73 -6.29
N PHE A 129 -1.03 17.73 -6.11
CA PHE A 129 -0.80 16.36 -6.56
C PHE A 129 -0.45 16.25 -8.06
N PRO A 130 -1.15 16.93 -9.00
CA PRO A 130 -0.82 16.81 -10.42
C PRO A 130 0.61 17.25 -10.73
N LEU A 131 1.07 18.36 -10.14
CA LEU A 131 2.43 18.86 -10.32
C LEU A 131 3.46 17.91 -9.70
N LEU A 132 3.25 17.49 -8.45
CA LEU A 132 4.17 16.56 -7.77
C LEU A 132 4.25 15.21 -8.48
N PHE A 133 3.13 14.72 -9.03
CA PHE A 133 3.10 13.51 -9.83
C PHE A 133 3.88 13.69 -11.14
N ALA A 134 3.67 14.81 -11.86
CA ALA A 134 4.41 15.10 -13.08
C ALA A 134 5.91 15.15 -12.82
N VAL A 135 6.36 15.84 -11.76
CA VAL A 135 7.77 15.88 -11.36
C VAL A 135 8.29 14.47 -11.02
N ALA A 136 7.58 13.70 -10.20
CA ALA A 136 8.00 12.36 -9.80
C ALA A 136 8.11 11.40 -11.00
N PHE A 137 7.19 11.52 -11.96
CA PHE A 137 7.20 10.77 -13.21
C PHE A 137 8.37 11.18 -14.10
N LEU A 138 8.56 12.49 -14.32
CA LEU A 138 9.65 13.03 -15.14
C LEU A 138 11.02 12.63 -14.58
N VAL A 139 11.25 12.75 -13.27
CA VAL A 139 12.49 12.28 -12.64
C VAL A 139 12.69 10.78 -12.88
N GLY A 140 11.61 10.00 -12.79
CA GLY A 140 11.61 8.56 -13.06
C GLY A 140 12.03 8.20 -14.49
N VAL A 141 11.63 8.99 -15.48
CA VAL A 141 11.99 8.81 -16.90
C VAL A 141 13.39 9.35 -17.20
N LEU A 142 13.68 10.57 -16.75
CA LEU A 142 14.94 11.26 -17.03
C LEU A 142 16.15 10.51 -16.48
N ARG A 143 16.04 9.88 -15.30
CA ARG A 143 17.12 9.04 -14.76
C ARG A 143 17.41 7.81 -15.64
N CYS A 144 16.39 7.22 -16.27
CA CYS A 144 16.56 6.07 -17.15
C CYS A 144 17.23 6.50 -18.46
N LEU A 145 16.80 7.63 -19.03
CA LEU A 145 17.45 8.25 -20.19
C LEU A 145 18.90 8.66 -19.88
N GLY A 146 19.15 9.20 -18.68
CA GLY A 146 20.49 9.52 -18.21
C GLY A 146 21.38 8.29 -18.11
N PHE A 147 20.86 7.17 -17.57
CA PHE A 147 21.59 5.91 -17.50
C PHE A 147 21.91 5.34 -18.89
N THR A 148 20.97 5.36 -19.83
CA THR A 148 21.23 4.90 -21.21
C THR A 148 22.22 5.79 -21.94
N GLN A 149 22.14 7.11 -21.77
CA GLN A 149 23.09 8.06 -22.34
C GLN A 149 24.49 7.85 -21.77
N ALA A 150 24.60 7.66 -20.46
CA ALA A 150 25.88 7.37 -19.80
C ALA A 150 26.49 6.05 -20.28
N GLY A 151 25.67 5.01 -20.46
CA GLY A 151 26.10 3.74 -21.02
C GLY A 151 26.65 3.87 -22.43
N ARG A 152 25.95 4.60 -23.31
CA ARG A 152 26.42 4.89 -24.68
C ARG A 152 27.76 5.63 -24.69
N GLU A 153 27.93 6.58 -23.78
CA GLU A 153 29.18 7.33 -23.69
C GLU A 153 30.34 6.45 -23.23
N VAL A 154 30.14 5.64 -22.19
CA VAL A 154 31.17 4.69 -21.73
C VAL A 154 31.51 3.67 -22.82
N SER A 155 30.52 3.18 -23.58
CA SER A 155 30.79 2.31 -24.73
C SER A 155 31.70 2.94 -25.80
N ARG A 156 31.70 4.27 -25.95
CA ARG A 156 32.64 4.97 -26.84
C ARG A 156 34.02 5.09 -26.20
N LEU A 157 34.07 5.47 -24.91
CA LEU A 157 35.33 5.65 -24.18
C LEU A 157 36.14 4.36 -24.09
N VAL A 158 35.49 3.20 -23.95
CA VAL A 158 36.15 1.89 -23.91
C VAL A 158 36.90 1.56 -25.21
N GLN A 159 36.52 2.17 -26.34
CA GLN A 159 37.21 1.95 -27.63
C GLN A 159 38.49 2.80 -27.75
N ILE A 160 38.73 3.73 -26.82
CA ILE A 160 39.93 4.57 -26.81
C ILE A 160 41.06 3.75 -26.15
N PRO A 161 42.22 3.57 -26.82
CA PRO A 161 43.32 2.72 -26.32
C PRO A 161 43.84 3.05 -24.93
N ASP A 162 43.76 4.31 -24.50
CA ASP A 162 44.28 4.79 -23.20
C ASP A 162 43.25 4.73 -22.05
N TRP A 163 42.08 4.12 -22.25
CA TRP A 163 41.06 4.07 -21.20
C TRP A 163 41.39 3.03 -20.11
N THR A 164 42.01 3.51 -19.02
CA THR A 164 42.57 2.67 -17.94
C THR A 164 41.67 2.51 -16.71
N GLU A 165 40.44 3.02 -16.73
CA GLU A 165 39.52 2.95 -15.57
C GLU A 165 39.05 1.51 -15.22
N THR A 166 39.28 0.52 -16.09
CA THR A 166 38.86 -0.89 -15.90
C THR A 166 39.74 -1.68 -14.95
N GLU A 167 41.06 -1.46 -14.98
CA GLU A 167 42.05 -2.29 -14.29
C GLU A 167 42.57 -1.63 -13.01
N ALA A 168 42.66 -0.30 -12.97
CA ALA A 168 43.37 0.40 -11.88
C ALA A 168 42.60 0.51 -10.54
N TYR A 169 41.27 0.28 -10.50
CA TYR A 169 40.44 0.69 -9.35
C TYR A 169 39.37 -0.31 -8.88
N GLY A 170 39.36 -1.53 -9.42
CA GLY A 170 38.42 -2.58 -9.00
C GLY A 170 38.99 -3.57 -8.00
N PRO A 171 38.13 -4.24 -7.19
CA PRO A 171 38.62 -5.28 -6.29
C PRO A 171 39.22 -6.43 -7.11
N GLY A 172 40.36 -6.95 -6.64
CA GLY A 172 41.03 -8.13 -7.20
C GLY A 172 40.18 -9.40 -7.05
N ARG A 173 40.62 -10.51 -7.66
CA ARG A 173 39.84 -11.77 -7.67
C ARG A 173 39.53 -12.29 -6.25
N GLU A 174 40.51 -12.26 -5.35
CA GLU A 174 40.34 -12.69 -3.96
C GLU A 174 39.39 -11.77 -3.18
N GLN A 175 39.53 -10.45 -3.35
CA GLN A 175 38.65 -9.46 -2.75
C GLN A 175 37.20 -9.63 -3.24
N ARG A 176 36.99 -9.93 -4.53
CA ARG A 176 35.66 -10.23 -5.08
C ARG A 176 35.03 -11.45 -4.41
N ALA A 177 35.79 -12.52 -4.17
CA ALA A 177 35.27 -13.70 -3.47
C ALA A 177 34.83 -13.38 -2.02
N VAL A 178 35.51 -12.46 -1.34
CA VAL A 178 35.07 -11.97 -0.01
C VAL A 178 33.76 -11.18 -0.11
N ILE A 179 33.68 -10.25 -1.07
CA ILE A 179 32.48 -9.43 -1.34
C ILE A 179 31.27 -10.31 -1.67
N GLU A 180 31.45 -11.35 -2.49
CA GLU A 180 30.39 -12.28 -2.88
C GLU A 180 29.90 -13.13 -1.69
N ARG A 181 30.82 -13.68 -0.88
CA ARG A 181 30.44 -14.41 0.34
C ARG A 181 29.65 -13.54 1.31
N MET A 182 30.07 -12.28 1.51
CA MET A 182 29.36 -11.33 2.36
C MET A 182 27.97 -11.01 1.81
N ARG A 183 27.86 -10.77 0.50
CA ARG A 183 26.57 -10.56 -0.19
C ARG A 183 25.64 -11.75 0.07
N ASP A 184 26.12 -12.97 -0.13
CA ASP A 184 25.31 -14.18 -0.01
C ASP A 184 24.89 -14.41 1.44
N MET A 185 25.79 -14.23 2.41
CA MET A 185 25.46 -14.30 3.83
C MET A 185 24.36 -13.30 4.21
N LEU A 186 24.48 -12.03 3.80
CA LEU A 186 23.47 -11.00 4.07
C LEU A 186 22.14 -11.33 3.37
N TRP A 187 22.19 -11.83 2.15
CA TRP A 187 21.00 -12.20 1.39
C TRP A 187 20.26 -13.37 2.04
N TYR A 188 20.95 -14.46 2.37
CA TYR A 188 20.36 -15.62 3.05
C TYR A 188 19.89 -15.27 4.46
N GLY A 189 20.63 -14.43 5.20
CA GLY A 189 20.22 -13.92 6.50
C GLY A 189 18.92 -13.12 6.42
N TYR A 190 18.79 -12.21 5.45
CA TYR A 190 17.56 -11.47 5.21
C TYR A 190 16.39 -12.36 4.80
N ALA A 191 16.61 -13.31 3.88
CA ALA A 191 15.58 -14.25 3.45
C ALA A 191 15.08 -15.12 4.63
N THR A 192 16.01 -15.60 5.45
CA THR A 192 15.70 -16.37 6.67
C THR A 192 14.89 -15.52 7.66
N LEU A 193 15.29 -14.27 7.91
CA LEU A 193 14.54 -13.36 8.78
C LEU A 193 13.10 -13.15 8.27
N LEU A 194 12.92 -12.95 6.96
CA LEU A 194 11.60 -12.78 6.37
C LEU A 194 10.72 -14.02 6.55
N VAL A 195 11.28 -15.22 6.29
CA VAL A 195 10.58 -16.49 6.51
C VAL A 195 10.21 -16.69 7.98
N LEU A 196 11.15 -16.42 8.89
CA LEU A 196 10.91 -16.53 10.34
C LEU A 196 9.81 -15.58 10.81
N VAL A 197 9.78 -14.33 10.35
CA VAL A 197 8.71 -13.38 10.70
C VAL A 197 7.35 -13.84 10.16
N LEU A 198 7.29 -14.37 8.94
CA LEU A 198 6.06 -14.92 8.38
C LEU A 198 5.58 -16.18 9.13
N ALA A 199 6.51 -17.06 9.52
CA ALA A 199 6.22 -18.24 10.33
C ALA A 199 5.71 -17.84 11.73
N ALA A 200 6.43 -16.95 12.42
CA ALA A 200 6.02 -16.42 13.72
C ALA A 200 4.65 -15.74 13.68
N ARG A 201 4.38 -15.00 12.59
CA ARG A 201 3.05 -14.42 12.33
C ARG A 201 1.98 -15.52 12.17
N ALA A 202 2.26 -16.57 11.39
CA ALA A 202 1.31 -17.66 11.17
C ALA A 202 1.01 -18.42 12.47
N VAL A 203 2.05 -18.77 13.24
CA VAL A 203 1.93 -19.40 14.56
C VAL A 203 1.09 -18.54 15.50
N ARG A 204 1.39 -17.24 15.60
CA ARG A 204 0.58 -16.30 16.41
C ARG A 204 -0.88 -16.27 15.96
N CYS A 205 -1.14 -16.22 14.66
CA CYS A 205 -2.50 -16.20 14.13
C CYS A 205 -3.27 -17.48 14.48
N VAL A 206 -2.63 -18.64 14.43
CA VAL A 206 -3.24 -19.92 14.82
C VAL A 206 -3.53 -19.94 16.33
N ILE A 207 -2.57 -19.52 17.16
CA ILE A 207 -2.76 -19.45 18.62
C ILE A 207 -3.91 -18.51 18.98
N GLU A 208 -3.93 -17.30 18.41
CA GLU A 208 -4.98 -16.30 18.65
C GLU A 208 -6.36 -16.79 18.15
N SER A 209 -6.40 -17.59 17.08
CA SER A 209 -7.67 -18.15 16.56
C SER A 209 -8.30 -19.21 17.46
N ARG A 210 -7.52 -19.83 18.36
CA ARG A 210 -8.00 -20.84 19.33
C ARG A 210 -8.57 -20.21 20.60
N GLY A 211 -8.44 -18.90 20.76
CA GLY A 211 -8.94 -18.17 21.92
C GLY A 211 -10.46 -17.94 21.89
N ARG A 212 -10.93 -17.18 22.89
CA ARG A 212 -12.33 -16.73 22.95
C ARG A 212 -12.69 -15.91 21.72
N THR A 213 -13.93 -16.05 21.25
CA THR A 213 -14.47 -15.28 20.12
C THR A 213 -15.55 -14.30 20.57
N VAL A 214 -15.70 -13.22 19.81
CA VAL A 214 -16.77 -12.23 19.92
C VAL A 214 -17.56 -12.22 18.62
N ARG A 215 -18.88 -12.09 18.72
CA ARG A 215 -19.78 -12.01 17.57
C ARG A 215 -20.05 -10.55 17.21
N ILE A 216 -19.71 -10.18 15.99
CA ILE A 216 -19.93 -8.84 15.44
C ILE A 216 -21.06 -8.90 14.42
N THR A 217 -22.12 -8.14 14.66
CA THR A 217 -23.30 -8.10 13.78
C THR A 217 -23.25 -6.86 12.89
N TYR A 218 -23.33 -7.08 11.57
CA TYR A 218 -23.37 -6.05 10.53
C TYR A 218 -24.80 -5.84 10.01
N PRO A 219 -25.08 -4.73 9.28
CA PRO A 219 -26.40 -4.51 8.70
C PRO A 219 -26.75 -5.60 7.69
N GLY A 220 -28.02 -6.03 7.70
CA GLY A 220 -28.50 -7.13 6.86
C GLY A 220 -28.24 -8.53 7.44
N GLY A 221 -28.10 -8.66 8.76
CA GLY A 221 -28.04 -9.95 9.46
C GLY A 221 -26.73 -10.72 9.32
N ARG A 222 -25.68 -10.11 8.74
CA ARG A 222 -24.37 -10.76 8.64
C ARG A 222 -23.66 -10.73 9.98
N GLU A 223 -23.31 -11.91 10.47
CA GLU A 223 -22.54 -12.08 11.71
C GLU A 223 -21.15 -12.60 11.41
N VAL A 224 -20.17 -12.07 12.13
CA VAL A 224 -18.77 -12.49 12.04
C VAL A 224 -18.29 -12.85 13.42
N ALA A 225 -17.88 -14.11 13.61
CA ALA A 225 -17.13 -14.54 14.78
C ALA A 225 -15.65 -14.13 14.59
N ALA A 226 -15.12 -13.45 15.60
CA ALA A 226 -13.80 -12.84 15.57
C ALA A 226 -13.07 -13.13 16.89
N PRO A 227 -11.78 -13.50 16.89
CA PRO A 227 -11.02 -13.63 18.13
C PRO A 227 -11.05 -12.34 18.97
N VAL A 228 -11.11 -12.47 20.30
CA VAL A 228 -11.04 -11.32 21.22
C VAL A 228 -9.76 -10.51 20.96
N GLY A 229 -9.86 -9.18 21.07
CA GLY A 229 -8.74 -8.26 20.93
C GLY A 229 -8.38 -7.88 19.49
N ILE A 230 -9.12 -8.35 18.49
CA ILE A 230 -9.03 -7.81 17.12
C ILE A 230 -9.87 -6.54 17.00
N THR A 231 -9.48 -5.65 16.10
CA THR A 231 -10.28 -4.46 15.79
C THR A 231 -11.48 -4.82 14.91
N VAL A 232 -12.55 -4.04 14.97
CA VAL A 232 -13.72 -4.24 14.07
C VAL A 232 -13.31 -4.15 12.59
N LEU A 233 -12.32 -3.33 12.25
CA LEU A 233 -11.78 -3.24 10.88
C LEU A 233 -11.06 -4.53 10.46
N GLU A 234 -10.26 -5.12 11.35
CA GLU A 234 -9.62 -6.42 11.09
C GLU A 234 -10.66 -7.53 10.94
N ALA A 235 -11.68 -7.54 11.80
CA ALA A 235 -12.82 -8.46 11.68
C ALA A 235 -13.51 -8.34 10.32
N SER A 236 -13.78 -7.11 9.88
CA SER A 236 -14.35 -6.84 8.56
C SER A 236 -13.45 -7.38 7.43
N ARG A 237 -12.14 -7.14 7.50
CA ARG A 237 -11.17 -7.62 6.49
C ARG A 237 -11.10 -9.14 6.44
N MET A 238 -11.05 -9.80 7.60
CA MET A 238 -11.06 -11.26 7.70
C MET A 238 -12.31 -11.86 7.07
N ALA A 239 -13.49 -11.28 7.33
CA ALA A 239 -14.76 -11.72 6.77
C ALA A 239 -15.03 -11.26 5.32
N GLY A 240 -14.09 -10.55 4.67
CA GLY A 240 -14.29 -10.04 3.30
C GLY A 240 -15.33 -8.92 3.18
N ILE A 241 -15.68 -8.26 4.30
CA ILE A 241 -16.63 -7.16 4.35
C ILE A 241 -15.93 -5.86 3.94
N ALA A 242 -16.48 -5.19 2.93
CA ALA A 242 -15.90 -3.97 2.38
C ALA A 242 -16.04 -2.77 3.34
N HIS A 243 -14.97 -2.47 4.06
CA HIS A 243 -14.93 -1.39 5.05
C HIS A 243 -14.01 -0.24 4.60
N ALA A 244 -14.51 1.00 4.60
CA ALA A 244 -13.71 2.16 4.21
C ALA A 244 -12.55 2.41 5.20
N SER A 245 -11.31 2.46 4.71
CA SER A 245 -10.12 2.65 5.56
C SER A 245 -8.99 3.38 4.82
N VAL A 246 -9.12 4.69 4.60
CA VAL A 246 -8.12 5.48 3.84
C VAL A 246 -6.76 5.47 4.54
N CYS A 247 -6.68 5.62 5.86
CA CYS A 247 -5.41 5.50 6.59
C CYS A 247 -5.00 4.05 6.91
N GLY A 248 -5.62 3.04 6.27
CA GLY A 248 -5.24 1.63 6.44
C GLY A 248 -5.39 1.11 7.88
N GLY A 249 -6.17 1.80 8.71
CA GLY A 249 -6.39 1.44 10.11
C GLY A 249 -5.48 2.13 11.14
N ARG A 250 -4.77 3.21 10.76
CA ARG A 250 -3.83 3.93 11.65
C ARG A 250 -4.44 5.05 12.51
N GLY A 251 -5.77 5.21 12.54
CA GLY A 251 -6.40 6.25 13.34
C GLY A 251 -6.14 7.69 12.89
N ARG A 252 -5.99 7.96 11.58
CA ARG A 252 -5.61 9.32 11.10
C ARG A 252 -6.67 10.03 10.26
N CYS A 253 -7.67 9.31 9.74
CA CYS A 253 -8.53 9.82 8.65
C CYS A 253 -10.05 9.74 8.89
N SER A 254 -10.51 9.21 10.02
CA SER A 254 -11.92 8.98 10.39
C SER A 254 -12.81 8.15 9.42
N THR A 255 -12.29 7.68 8.28
CA THR A 255 -13.12 7.02 7.26
C THR A 255 -13.70 5.66 7.66
N CYS A 256 -13.06 4.97 8.62
CA CYS A 256 -13.48 3.67 9.16
C CYS A 256 -14.49 3.78 10.30
N ARG A 257 -15.17 4.92 10.40
CA ARG A 257 -16.21 5.13 11.40
C ARG A 257 -17.33 4.10 11.26
N ILE A 258 -17.79 3.64 12.42
CA ILE A 258 -18.95 2.77 12.60
C ILE A 258 -19.91 3.45 13.56
N ARG A 259 -21.22 3.30 13.30
CA ARG A 259 -22.24 3.61 14.31
C ARG A 259 -22.52 2.35 15.12
N VAL A 260 -22.42 2.45 16.44
CA VAL A 260 -22.82 1.41 17.38
C VAL A 260 -24.33 1.50 17.55
N ILE A 261 -25.02 0.40 17.26
CA ILE A 261 -26.49 0.30 17.32
C ILE A 261 -26.94 -0.37 18.62
N GLY A 262 -26.12 -1.26 19.18
CA GLY A 262 -26.39 -1.92 20.45
C GLY A 262 -25.09 -2.41 21.10
N GLY A 263 -25.11 -2.52 22.43
CA GLY A 263 -23.96 -2.90 23.24
C GLY A 263 -22.91 -1.80 23.37
N LEU A 264 -23.30 -0.51 23.36
CA LEU A 264 -22.35 0.60 23.53
C LEU A 264 -21.74 0.62 24.94
N GLU A 265 -22.51 0.22 25.95
CA GLU A 265 -22.11 0.21 27.36
C GLU A 265 -21.12 -0.91 27.67
N ASP A 266 -21.18 -2.01 26.90
CA ASP A 266 -20.26 -3.15 27.00
C ASP A 266 -18.93 -2.92 26.25
N LEU A 267 -18.75 -1.76 25.61
CA LEU A 267 -17.54 -1.44 24.85
C LEU A 267 -16.52 -0.70 25.71
N PRO A 268 -15.22 -0.98 25.53
CA PRO A 268 -14.19 -0.23 26.21
C PRO A 268 -14.25 1.26 25.80
N PRO A 269 -13.85 2.17 26.71
CA PRO A 269 -13.79 3.60 26.43
C PRO A 269 -12.87 3.89 25.23
N ALA A 270 -13.09 5.03 24.58
CA ALA A 270 -12.26 5.45 23.47
C ALA A 270 -10.84 5.77 23.94
N ALA A 271 -9.84 5.11 23.33
CA ALA A 271 -8.45 5.41 23.62
C ALA A 271 -8.12 6.86 23.20
N PRO A 272 -7.14 7.54 23.83
CA PRO A 272 -6.84 8.95 23.54
C PRO A 272 -6.55 9.26 22.06
N ALA A 273 -5.97 8.30 21.34
CA ALA A 273 -5.75 8.43 19.90
C ALA A 273 -7.05 8.37 19.07
N GLU A 274 -8.02 7.54 19.49
CA GLU A 274 -9.35 7.49 18.89
C GLU A 274 -10.12 8.77 19.20
N GLN A 275 -10.12 9.20 20.47
CA GLN A 275 -10.86 10.37 20.95
C GLN A 275 -10.46 11.64 20.19
N ARG A 276 -9.15 11.92 20.03
CA ARG A 276 -8.65 13.07 19.25
C ARG A 276 -9.19 13.15 17.82
N VAL A 277 -9.49 12.02 17.20
CA VAL A 277 -10.07 11.99 15.85
C VAL A 277 -11.57 12.17 15.89
N LEU A 278 -12.25 11.58 16.88
CA LEU A 278 -13.69 11.74 17.10
C LEU A 278 -14.04 13.21 17.40
N ASP A 279 -13.27 13.85 18.28
CA ASP A 279 -13.43 15.27 18.64
C ASP A 279 -13.28 16.17 17.41
N ARG A 280 -12.24 15.93 16.60
CA ARG A 280 -11.97 16.71 15.37
C ARG A 280 -13.13 16.69 14.38
N ILE A 281 -13.91 15.60 14.34
CA ILE A 281 -15.04 15.47 13.43
C ILE A 281 -16.39 15.71 14.10
N ALA A 282 -16.41 16.14 15.36
CA ALA A 282 -17.61 16.26 16.19
C ALA A 282 -18.50 15.00 16.10
N ALA A 283 -17.88 13.84 16.31
CA ALA A 283 -18.58 12.57 16.23
C ALA A 283 -19.63 12.44 17.35
N PRO A 284 -20.86 11.97 17.06
CA PRO A 284 -21.82 11.62 18.10
C PRO A 284 -21.30 10.53 19.06
N PRO A 285 -21.82 10.42 20.29
CA PRO A 285 -21.33 9.47 21.30
C PRO A 285 -21.38 8.00 20.86
N ASN A 286 -22.33 7.64 19.99
CA ASN A 286 -22.48 6.27 19.45
C ASN A 286 -21.62 5.99 18.20
N VAL A 287 -20.67 6.85 17.86
CA VAL A 287 -19.76 6.66 16.73
C VAL A 287 -18.37 6.33 17.23
N ARG A 288 -17.81 5.21 16.73
CA ARG A 288 -16.47 4.74 17.06
C ARG A 288 -15.64 4.54 15.79
N LEU A 289 -14.32 4.45 15.93
CA LEU A 289 -13.43 4.10 14.83
C LEU A 289 -13.19 2.61 14.80
N ALA A 290 -13.63 1.93 13.73
CA ALA A 290 -13.49 0.49 13.61
C ALA A 290 -12.03 0.00 13.67
N CYS A 291 -11.05 0.85 13.35
CA CYS A 291 -9.63 0.51 13.45
C CYS A 291 -9.02 0.64 14.86
N HIS A 292 -9.75 1.23 15.81
CA HIS A 292 -9.34 1.32 17.22
C HIS A 292 -10.21 0.43 18.11
N LEU A 293 -11.51 0.38 17.83
CA LEU A 293 -12.47 -0.39 18.63
C LEU A 293 -12.13 -1.88 18.61
N ARG A 294 -11.86 -2.42 19.79
CA ARG A 294 -11.65 -3.84 20.06
C ARG A 294 -12.75 -4.32 21.00
N PRO A 295 -13.75 -5.05 20.49
CA PRO A 295 -14.77 -5.65 21.36
C PRO A 295 -14.12 -6.64 22.33
N GLU A 296 -14.49 -6.55 23.60
CA GLU A 296 -14.04 -7.46 24.65
C GLU A 296 -15.02 -8.63 24.81
N GLY A 297 -14.57 -9.70 25.46
CA GLY A 297 -15.33 -10.95 25.60
C GLY A 297 -16.65 -10.84 26.40
N GLY A 298 -16.96 -9.67 26.95
CA GLY A 298 -18.21 -9.35 27.66
C GLY A 298 -19.33 -8.77 26.78
N CYS A 299 -19.07 -8.40 25.51
CA CYS A 299 -20.12 -7.97 24.57
C CYS A 299 -20.53 -9.13 23.66
N PRO A 300 -21.55 -9.93 23.99
CA PRO A 300 -21.93 -11.10 23.20
C PRO A 300 -22.44 -10.73 21.80
N CYS A 301 -23.05 -9.55 21.60
CA CYS A 301 -23.68 -9.14 20.34
C CYS A 301 -23.55 -7.64 20.07
N CYS A 302 -22.34 -7.18 19.76
CA CYS A 302 -22.12 -5.80 19.35
C CYS A 302 -22.61 -5.59 17.90
N ARG A 303 -23.57 -4.68 17.69
CA ARG A 303 -24.16 -4.40 16.37
C ARG A 303 -23.62 -3.08 15.81
N PHE A 304 -23.01 -3.12 14.63
CA PHE A 304 -22.40 -1.96 14.00
C PHE A 304 -22.96 -1.68 12.60
N SER A 305 -23.01 -0.41 12.22
CA SER A 305 -23.24 0.02 10.84
C SER A 305 -21.97 0.68 10.27
N PRO A 306 -21.21 -0.01 9.41
CA PRO A 306 -19.99 0.55 8.84
C PRO A 306 -20.28 1.48 7.66
N ARG A 307 -19.41 2.47 7.48
CA ARG A 307 -19.34 3.20 6.22
C ARG A 307 -18.77 2.28 5.14
N MET A 308 -19.67 1.71 4.32
CA MET A 308 -19.28 0.83 3.23
C MET A 308 -18.40 1.57 2.24
N ARG A 309 -17.32 0.92 1.79
CA ARG A 309 -16.55 1.42 0.64
C ARG A 309 -17.49 1.36 -0.57
N ARG A 310 -17.70 2.50 -1.25
CA ARG A 310 -18.35 2.51 -2.57
C ARG A 310 -17.55 1.56 -3.45
N ARG A 311 -18.09 0.37 -3.73
CA ARG A 311 -17.58 -0.44 -4.83
C ARG A 311 -17.79 0.41 -6.07
N ALA A 312 -16.73 0.66 -6.84
CA ALA A 312 -16.91 1.11 -8.22
C ALA A 312 -17.90 0.10 -8.82
N ARG A 313 -19.12 0.54 -9.12
CA ARG A 313 -20.09 -0.32 -9.79
C ARG A 313 -19.40 -0.67 -11.12
N ALA A 314 -18.84 -1.87 -11.22
CA ALA A 314 -18.85 -2.55 -12.49
C ALA A 314 -20.32 -2.46 -12.93
N ARG A 315 -20.56 -1.79 -14.06
CA ARG A 315 -21.87 -1.72 -14.71
C ARG A 315 -22.37 -3.16 -14.81
N ARG A 316 -23.16 -3.61 -13.84
CA ARG A 316 -24.08 -4.72 -14.04
C ARG A 316 -25.02 -4.20 -15.12
N SER A 317 -24.91 -4.83 -16.29
CA SER A 317 -25.80 -4.70 -17.42
C SER A 317 -27.22 -4.46 -16.92
N ARG A 318 -27.83 -3.40 -17.46
CA ARG A 318 -29.26 -3.11 -17.28
C ARG A 318 -30.02 -4.40 -17.51
N GLY A 319 -30.85 -4.76 -16.53
CA GLY A 319 -31.82 -5.83 -16.70
C GLY A 319 -32.68 -5.52 -17.93
N THR A 320 -32.70 -6.45 -18.86
CA THR A 320 -33.79 -6.62 -19.81
C THR A 320 -35.03 -7.08 -19.02
N ARG A 321 -35.70 -6.13 -18.36
CA ARG A 321 -37.13 -6.29 -18.07
C ARG A 321 -37.84 -6.19 -19.42
N ARG A 322 -38.02 -7.34 -20.07
CA ARG A 322 -38.93 -7.46 -21.22
C ARG A 322 -40.34 -7.29 -20.69
N ALA A 323 -40.87 -6.09 -20.88
CA ALA A 323 -42.27 -5.79 -20.65
C ALA A 323 -43.11 -6.68 -21.57
N ARG A 324 -44.05 -7.38 -20.95
CA ARG A 324 -45.13 -8.11 -21.60
C ARG A 324 -46.15 -7.07 -22.06
N SER A 325 -46.11 -6.67 -23.34
CA SER A 325 -47.24 -6.01 -24.00
C SER A 325 -47.22 -6.33 -25.49
N GLY A 326 -47.96 -7.36 -25.88
CA GLY A 326 -48.30 -7.66 -27.26
C GLY A 326 -49.76 -8.05 -27.30
N ARG A 327 -50.65 -7.07 -27.49
CA ARG A 327 -51.99 -7.33 -28.01
C ARG A 327 -51.89 -7.22 -29.53
N ALA A 328 -52.18 -8.32 -30.22
CA ALA A 328 -52.70 -8.30 -31.57
C ALA A 328 -53.92 -9.22 -31.58
N ARG A 329 -55.11 -8.64 -31.75
CA ARG A 329 -56.29 -9.35 -32.21
C ARG A 329 -56.41 -9.01 -33.70
N CYS A 330 -56.54 -10.04 -34.53
CA CYS A 330 -57.17 -9.95 -35.84
C CYS A 330 -58.51 -10.70 -35.77
N CYS A 331 -59.38 -10.33 -36.70
CA CYS A 331 -60.72 -10.86 -37.01
C CYS A 331 -61.93 -10.08 -36.43
N SER A 332 -62.60 -9.44 -37.39
CA SER A 332 -63.80 -8.62 -37.48
C SER A 332 -65.12 -9.38 -37.17
N PRO A 333 -66.31 -8.87 -37.54
CA PRO A 333 -67.01 -7.63 -37.15
C PRO A 333 -68.41 -7.92 -36.57
N THR A 334 -69.10 -6.94 -35.98
CA THR A 334 -70.52 -6.55 -36.22
C THR A 334 -71.19 -5.83 -35.03
N SER A 335 -71.78 -4.68 -35.39
CA SER A 335 -73.05 -4.07 -34.94
C SER A 335 -73.41 -3.83 -33.46
N ALA A 336 -74.01 -2.65 -33.29
CA ALA A 336 -75.14 -2.31 -32.41
C ALA A 336 -74.86 -1.64 -31.05
N ALA A 337 -74.93 -0.32 -31.10
CA ALA A 337 -75.96 0.49 -30.43
C ALA A 337 -76.07 0.53 -28.89
N SER A 338 -75.85 1.75 -28.39
CA SER A 338 -76.81 2.54 -27.58
C SER A 338 -76.54 2.75 -26.08
N ARG A 339 -76.82 4.02 -25.70
CA ARG A 339 -77.21 4.58 -24.39
C ARG A 339 -76.10 4.64 -23.32
N ALA A 340 -75.54 5.80 -23.00
CA ALA A 340 -76.13 7.04 -22.46
C ALA A 340 -76.54 6.96 -20.98
N SER A 341 -76.12 8.03 -20.27
CA SER A 341 -76.58 8.51 -18.96
C SER A 341 -75.82 7.93 -17.75
N ARG A 342 -75.57 8.66 -16.66
CA ARG A 342 -75.68 10.09 -16.30
C ARG A 342 -75.14 10.18 -14.86
N ARG A 343 -74.57 11.34 -14.49
CA ARG A 343 -74.54 11.94 -13.14
C ARG A 343 -73.70 11.20 -12.07
N GLY A 344 -72.94 11.86 -11.19
CA GLY A 344 -72.82 13.30 -10.95
C GLY A 344 -71.74 13.63 -9.91
N ASN A 345 -71.39 14.92 -9.92
CA ASN A 345 -70.93 15.80 -8.86
C ASN A 345 -69.79 15.37 -7.91
N SER A 346 -68.58 15.84 -8.24
CA SER A 346 -67.84 16.98 -7.63
C SER A 346 -67.73 17.12 -6.08
N PRO A 347 -66.86 18.01 -5.55
CA PRO A 347 -65.59 17.64 -4.91
C PRO A 347 -65.40 18.30 -3.53
N THR A 348 -64.30 18.02 -2.82
CA THR A 348 -63.61 18.94 -1.89
C THR A 348 -62.45 18.18 -1.23
N THR A 349 -61.18 18.45 -1.57
CA THR A 349 -60.26 19.41 -0.92
C THR A 349 -60.15 19.24 0.60
N TRP A 350 -58.95 18.95 1.12
CA TRP A 350 -58.07 19.94 1.76
C TRP A 350 -56.77 19.29 2.25
N CYS A 351 -55.64 19.87 1.85
CA CYS A 351 -54.33 19.75 2.49
C CYS A 351 -54.37 20.39 3.89
N SER A 352 -53.55 19.89 4.83
CA SER A 352 -52.41 20.62 5.45
C SER A 352 -52.03 19.96 6.78
N SER A 353 -50.84 19.38 6.87
CA SER A 353 -49.79 19.60 7.90
C SER A 353 -48.65 18.61 7.67
#